data_AF-Q9AHY8-F1
#
_entry.id   AF-Q9AHY8-F1
#
_cell.length_a   1.000
_cell.length_b   1.000
_cell.length_c   1.000
_cell.angle_alpha   90.00
_cell.angle_beta   90.00
_cell.angle_gamma   90.00
#
_symmetry.space_group_name_H-M   'P 1'
#
loop_
_entity.id
_entity.type
_entity.pdbx_description
1 polymer ?
#
loop_
_entity_poly.entity_id
_entity_poly.type
_entity_poly.pdbx_seq_one_letter_code
_entity_poly.pdbx_strand_id
1 'polypeptide(L)' 'MIDNKKRPGKDLDRIDRNILNELQKDGRISNVELSKRVGLSPTPCLERVRRLERQGFITGYTALLNPLTWMR' A
#
# COMPACT_ATOMS: atom_id res chain seq x y z
N MET A 1 -27.84 -6.51 -1.19
CA MET A 1 -27.05 -5.64 -2.09
C MET A 1 -25.59 -5.83 -1.74
N ILE A 2 -24.78 -6.41 -2.63
CA ILE A 2 -23.33 -6.44 -2.48
C ILE A 2 -22.79 -5.73 -3.72
N ASP A 3 -22.29 -4.54 -3.49
CA ASP A 3 -21.89 -3.59 -4.52
C ASP A 3 -20.78 -4.21 -5.36
N ASN A 4 -21.08 -4.42 -6.65
CA ASN A 4 -20.13 -4.78 -7.68
C ASN A 4 -19.12 -3.64 -7.87
N LYS A 5 -18.21 -3.48 -6.89
CA LYS A 5 -17.20 -2.44 -6.86
C LYS A 5 -16.20 -2.79 -7.97
N LYS A 6 -16.29 -2.06 -9.09
CA LYS A 6 -15.35 -1.99 -10.23
C LYS A 6 -14.13 -2.88 -10.05
N ARG A 7 -13.94 -3.89 -10.92
CA ARG A 7 -12.69 -4.65 -11.01
C ARG A 7 -11.51 -3.68 -10.86
N PRO A 8 -10.75 -3.71 -9.76
CA PRO A 8 -9.78 -2.66 -9.42
C PRO A 8 -8.65 -2.50 -10.45
N GLY A 9 -8.52 -3.42 -11.40
CA GLY A 9 -7.41 -3.48 -12.34
C GLY A 9 -7.46 -2.52 -13.54
N LYS A 10 -8.52 -1.72 -13.76
CA LYS A 10 -8.62 -0.91 -15.00
C LYS A 10 -8.00 0.50 -14.92
N ASP A 11 -7.71 1.02 -13.72
CA ASP A 11 -7.15 2.38 -13.50
C ASP A 11 -5.87 2.39 -12.63
N LEU A 12 -5.32 1.22 -12.30
CA LEU A 12 -4.10 1.08 -11.48
C LEU A 12 -2.87 1.11 -12.39
N ASP A 13 -2.14 2.22 -12.33
CA ASP A 13 -0.88 2.39 -13.04
C ASP A 13 0.16 1.35 -12.56
N ARG A 14 1.18 1.09 -13.38
CA ARG A 14 2.27 0.18 -13.01
C ARG A 14 2.98 0.64 -11.74
N ILE A 15 3.16 1.94 -11.56
CA ILE A 15 3.77 2.52 -10.35
C ILE A 15 2.89 2.24 -9.14
N ASP A 16 1.58 2.49 -9.24
CA ASP A 16 0.63 2.31 -8.15
C ASP A 16 0.63 0.85 -7.67
N ARG A 17 0.72 -0.13 -8.60
CA ARG A 17 0.90 -1.54 -8.27
C ARG A 17 2.22 -1.83 -7.56
N ASN A 18 3.31 -1.19 -7.99
CA ASN A 18 4.62 -1.39 -7.38
C ASN A 18 4.66 -0.82 -5.95
N ILE A 19 4.00 0.33 -5.72
CA ILE A 19 3.80 0.93 -4.40
C ILE A 19 3.08 -0.05 -3.47
N LEU A 20 1.96 -0.63 -3.92
CA LEU A 20 1.20 -1.59 -3.12
C LEU A 20 2.02 -2.87 -2.83
N ASN A 21 2.79 -3.35 -3.80
CA ASN A 21 3.64 -4.53 -3.63
C ASN A 21 4.74 -4.28 -2.58
N GLU A 22 5.38 -3.13 -2.62
CA GLU A 22 6.42 -2.77 -1.65
C GLU A 22 5.84 -2.52 -0.24
N LEU A 23 4.68 -1.87 -0.14
CA LEU A 23 3.97 -1.70 1.13
C LEU A 23 3.48 -3.03 1.72
N GLN A 24 3.09 -4.01 0.89
CA GLN A 24 2.72 -5.34 1.36
C GLN A 24 3.91 -6.13 1.90
N LYS A 25 5.08 -6.01 1.26
CA LYS A 25 6.30 -6.66 1.73
C LYS A 25 6.82 -6.03 3.01
N ASP A 26 6.82 -4.70 3.07
CA ASP A 26 7.34 -3.94 4.19
C ASP A 26 6.43 -2.74 4.49
N GLY A 27 5.41 -2.98 5.31
CA GLY A 27 4.44 -1.94 5.71
C GLY A 27 5.04 -0.82 6.57
N ARG A 28 6.31 -0.94 6.97
CA ARG A 28 7.06 0.08 7.72
C ARG A 28 8.02 0.88 6.84
N ILE A 29 8.06 0.64 5.53
CA ILE A 29 8.95 1.35 4.61
C ILE A 29 8.67 2.86 4.65
N SER A 30 9.73 3.67 4.74
CA SER A 30 9.61 5.12 4.67
C SER A 30 9.23 5.58 3.26
N ASN A 31 8.44 6.63 3.14
CA ASN A 31 8.03 7.19 1.84
C ASN A 31 9.21 7.56 0.93
N VAL A 32 10.33 8.00 1.52
CA VAL A 32 11.58 8.31 0.78
C VAL A 32 12.22 7.05 0.19
N GLU A 33 12.19 5.93 0.92
CA GLU A 33 12.77 4.67 0.44
C GLU A 33 11.83 4.01 -0.57
N LEU A 34 10.52 4.04 -0.30
CA LEU A 34 9.48 3.62 -1.22
C LEU A 34 9.61 4.34 -2.56
N SER A 35 9.82 5.67 -2.55
CA SER A 35 9.97 6.46 -3.77
C SER A 35 11.19 6.02 -4.59
N LYS A 36 12.32 5.73 -3.94
CA LYS A 36 13.50 5.18 -4.62
C LYS A 36 13.23 3.82 -5.25
N ARG A 37 12.56 2.91 -4.54
CA ARG A 37 12.24 1.56 -5.04
C ARG A 37 11.28 1.58 -6.23
N VAL A 38 10.35 2.53 -6.27
CA VAL A 38 9.39 2.67 -7.38
C VAL A 38 9.87 3.61 -8.49
N GLY A 39 11.06 4.23 -8.35
CA GLY A 39 11.64 5.12 -9.37
C GLY A 39 10.97 6.48 -9.46
N LEU A 40 10.43 7.00 -8.34
CA LEU A 40 9.80 8.32 -8.26
C LEU A 40 10.48 9.25 -7.25
N SER A 41 10.25 10.54 -7.43
CA SER A 41 10.51 11.54 -6.40
C SER A 41 9.60 11.32 -5.17
N PRO A 42 10.03 11.72 -3.97
CA PRO A 42 9.27 11.50 -2.74
C PRO A 42 7.90 12.18 -2.72
N THR A 43 7.78 13.38 -3.28
CA THR A 43 6.52 14.16 -3.35
C THR A 43 5.41 13.46 -4.14
N PRO A 44 5.61 13.06 -5.42
CA PRO A 44 4.58 12.34 -6.17
C PRO A 44 4.30 10.94 -5.61
N CYS A 45 5.29 10.29 -4.98
CA CYS A 45 5.08 9.00 -4.33
C CYS A 45 4.06 9.11 -3.19
N LEU A 46 4.21 10.12 -2.33
CA LEU A 46 3.31 10.37 -1.20
C LEU A 46 1.86 10.62 -1.66
N GLU A 47 1.69 11.44 -2.70
CA GLU A 47 0.36 11.73 -3.25
C GLU A 47 -0.32 10.47 -3.83
N ARG A 48 0.46 9.58 -4.47
CA ARG A 48 -0.07 8.30 -4.96
C ARG A 48 -0.48 7.38 -3.81
N VAL A 49 0.34 7.25 -2.77
CA VAL A 49 -0.01 6.46 -1.56
C VAL A 49 -1.31 6.98 -0.95
N ARG A 50 -1.42 8.29 -0.73
CA ARG A 50 -2.65 8.92 -0.21
C ARG A 50 -3.85 8.72 -1.11
N ARG A 51 -3.67 8.72 -2.44
CA ARG A 51 -4.74 8.43 -3.40
C ARG A 51 -5.21 6.98 -3.24
N LEU A 52 -4.28 6.04 -3.13
CA LEU A 52 -4.57 4.61 -2.94
C LEU A 52 -5.27 4.34 -1.60
N GLU A 53 -4.85 5.02 -0.53
CA GLU A 53 -5.56 5.00 0.76
C GLU A 53 -6.99 5.54 0.63
N ARG A 54 -7.18 6.73 0.02
CA ARG A 54 -8.51 7.32 -0.17
C ARG A 54 -9.43 6.49 -1.06
N GLN A 55 -8.88 5.80 -2.05
CA GLN A 55 -9.63 4.91 -2.94
C GLN A 55 -9.98 3.57 -2.27
N GLY A 56 -9.44 3.29 -1.09
CA GLY A 56 -9.67 2.05 -0.35
C GLY A 56 -8.85 0.86 -0.86
N PHE A 57 -7.76 1.12 -1.59
CA PHE A 57 -6.79 0.08 -1.95
C PHE A 57 -5.93 -0.32 -0.76
N ILE A 58 -5.60 0.65 0.10
CA ILE A 58 -4.92 0.41 1.37
C ILE A 58 -6.00 0.50 2.45
N THR A 59 -6.34 -0.65 3.04
CA THR A 59 -7.37 -0.76 4.09
C THR A 59 -6.86 -0.43 5.49
N GLY A 60 -5.55 -0.52 5.70
CA GLY A 60 -4.91 -0.23 6.97
C GLY A 60 -3.59 -0.97 7.14
N TYR A 61 -2.90 -0.69 8.23
CA TYR A 61 -1.64 -1.32 8.61
C TYR A 61 -1.90 -2.31 9.75
N THR A 62 -1.47 -3.56 9.60
CA THR A 62 -1.66 -4.61 10.62
C THR A 62 -0.34 -5.04 11.22
N ALA A 63 -0.30 -5.19 12.55
CA ALA A 63 0.80 -5.84 13.24
C ALA A 63 0.57 -7.36 13.27
N LEU A 64 1.53 -8.11 12.72
CA LEU A 64 1.55 -9.57 12.83
C LEU A 64 2.23 -9.94 14.15
N LEU A 65 1.46 -10.46 15.10
CA LEU A 65 1.94 -10.86 16.42
C LEU A 65 2.25 -12.36 16.42
N ASN A 66 3.34 -12.75 17.10
CA ASN A 66 3.65 -14.16 17.28
C ASN A 66 2.74 -14.75 18.40
N PRO A 67 1.86 -15.73 18.09
CA PRO A 67 0.96 -16.34 19.07
C PRO A 67 1.69 -16.94 20.27
N LEU A 68 2.89 -17.51 20.07
CA LEU A 68 3.65 -18.20 21.13
C LEU A 68 4.29 -17.23 22.13
N THR A 69 4.61 -16.02 21.69
CA THR A 69 5.29 -15.03 22.53
C THR A 69 4.31 -14.08 23.20
N TRP A 70 3.17 -13.77 22.57
CA TRP A 70 2.26 -12.75 23.11
C TRP A 70 1.25 -13.29 24.13
N MET A 71 0.93 -14.59 24.14
CA MET A 71 -0.03 -15.20 25.07
C MET A 71 0.59 -15.71 26.38
N ARG A 72 1.82 -15.29 26.70
CA ARG A 72 2.52 -15.65 27.95
C ARG A 72 2.50 -14.48 28.93
#